data_AF-A0A7J5CH68-F1
#
_entry.id   AF-A0A7J5CH68-F1
#
_cell.length_a   1.000
_cell.length_b   1.000
_cell.length_c   1.000
_cell.angle_alpha   90.00
_cell.angle_beta   90.00
_cell.angle_gamma   90.00
#
_symmetry.space_group_name_H-M   'P 1'
#
loop_
_entity.id
_entity.type
_entity.pdbx_description
1 polymer ?
#
loop_
_entity_poly.entity_id
_entity_poly.type
_entity_poly.pdbx_seq_one_letter_code
_entity_poly.pdbx_strand_id
1 'polypeptide(L)'
;MAYDALVESLRLINSGLPNGPVRLSRRRRFAPVAVDVDGDIAATRFLRRGVGCYWDETHLLAVDNHGAWRRLGSGGASDDEDPTAEEFQRTRDDLAPYQVALSGSAGVVRDGDPVLPGGTRWVRGSAVLVGHGVAELHVNGRHLPVPYHGHLIVVWGSRRPPRVTAYDGTGRTVATATVSPT
;
A
#
# COMPACT_ATOMS: atom_id res chain seq x y z
N MET A 1 18.80 11.92 7.93
CA MET A 1 17.75 12.65 7.20
C MET A 1 16.44 12.46 7.93
N ALA A 2 15.67 13.55 8.06
CA ALA A 2 14.28 13.44 8.50
C ALA A 2 13.48 12.74 7.39
N TYR A 3 12.53 11.91 7.78
CA TYR A 3 11.62 11.24 6.86
C TYR A 3 10.65 12.29 6.30
N ASP A 4 10.67 12.47 4.97
CA ASP A 4 9.71 13.29 4.24
C ASP A 4 8.81 12.35 3.43
N ALA A 5 7.56 12.24 3.85
CA ALA A 5 6.61 11.30 3.27
C ALA A 5 6.43 11.52 1.76
N LEU A 6 6.40 12.76 1.27
CA LEU A 6 6.19 13.03 -0.16
C LEU A 6 7.44 12.64 -0.96
N VAL A 7 8.62 13.07 -0.52
CA VAL A 7 9.88 12.75 -1.21
C VAL A 7 10.11 11.24 -1.25
N GLU A 8 9.89 10.54 -0.14
CA GLU A 8 10.08 9.09 -0.07
C GLU A 8 9.01 8.32 -0.86
N SER A 9 7.76 8.79 -0.87
CA SER A 9 6.71 8.23 -1.73
C SER A 9 7.07 8.35 -3.20
N LEU A 10 7.61 9.50 -3.63
CA LEU A 10 8.04 9.70 -5.02
C LEU A 10 9.24 8.83 -5.38
N ARG A 11 10.21 8.66 -4.48
CA ARG A 11 11.29 7.70 -4.67
C ARG A 11 10.75 6.28 -4.86
N LEU A 12 9.80 5.87 -4.01
CA LEU A 12 9.19 4.54 -4.08
C LEU A 12 8.37 4.33 -5.36
N ILE A 13 7.58 5.32 -5.78
CA ILE A 13 6.83 5.28 -7.05
C ILE A 13 7.77 5.12 -8.25
N ASN A 14 8.87 5.89 -8.27
CA ASN A 14 9.78 5.91 -9.41
C ASN A 14 10.73 4.71 -9.46
N SER A 15 11.17 4.22 -8.30
CA SER A 15 12.19 3.16 -8.20
C SER A 15 11.64 1.78 -7.87
N GLY A 16 10.37 1.69 -7.46
CA GLY A 16 9.78 0.44 -6.98
C GLY A 16 10.31 0.02 -5.60
N LEU A 17 9.85 -1.14 -5.14
CA LEU A 17 10.28 -1.70 -3.86
C LEU A 17 11.74 -2.17 -3.92
N PRO A 18 12.55 -1.92 -2.87
CA PRO A 18 13.86 -2.53 -2.75
C PRO A 18 13.78 -4.05 -2.72
N ASN A 19 14.74 -4.72 -3.36
CA ASN A 19 14.89 -6.16 -3.23
C ASN A 19 15.35 -6.53 -1.81
N GLY A 20 14.55 -7.34 -1.11
CA GLY A 20 14.93 -7.96 0.16
C GLY A 20 14.11 -7.52 1.37
N PRO A 21 14.56 -7.89 2.59
CA PRO A 21 13.78 -7.73 3.81
C PRO A 21 13.63 -6.26 4.23
N VAL A 22 12.52 -5.97 4.92
CA VAL A 22 12.30 -4.69 5.59
C VAL A 22 13.31 -4.57 6.74
N ARG A 23 14.11 -3.49 6.75
CA ARG A 23 15.15 -3.30 7.77
C ARG A 23 15.00 -1.94 8.45
N LEU A 24 14.73 -1.97 9.75
CA LEU A 24 14.74 -0.80 10.60
C LEU A 24 15.89 -0.85 11.61
N SER A 25 16.47 0.31 11.91
CA SER A 25 17.53 0.47 12.89
C SER A 25 17.49 1.87 13.50
N ARG A 26 18.40 2.19 14.42
CA ARG A 26 18.52 3.56 14.94
C ARG A 26 18.89 4.58 13.85
N ARG A 27 19.62 4.14 12.82
CA ARG A 27 20.08 4.96 11.67
C ARG A 27 19.09 4.95 10.50
N ARG A 28 18.39 3.82 10.30
CA ARG A 28 17.35 3.66 9.28
C ARG A 28 15.99 3.57 9.96
N ARG A 29 15.33 4.71 10.10
CA ARG A 29 14.08 4.83 10.88
C ARG A 29 12.82 4.64 10.05
N PHE A 30 12.92 4.34 8.76
CA PHE A 30 11.78 3.97 7.92
C PHE A 30 12.22 3.01 6.82
N ALA A 31 11.26 2.26 6.28
CA ALA A 31 11.46 1.35 5.17
C ALA A 31 10.19 1.30 4.29
N PRO A 32 10.33 1.37 2.96
CA PRO A 32 9.22 1.17 2.05
C PRO A 32 8.74 -0.26 2.11
N VAL A 33 7.43 -0.45 1.99
CA VAL A 33 6.79 -1.76 2.14
C VAL A 33 5.86 -2.07 0.97
N ALA A 34 5.07 -1.12 0.50
CA ALA A 34 4.18 -1.35 -0.63
C ALA A 34 3.98 -0.10 -1.47
N VAL A 35 3.71 -0.30 -2.77
CA VAL A 35 3.31 0.76 -3.69
C VAL A 35 2.36 0.21 -4.74
N ASP A 36 1.33 0.98 -5.07
CA ASP A 36 0.48 0.79 -6.26
C ASP A 36 0.20 2.16 -6.89
N VAL A 37 0.19 2.19 -8.21
CA VAL A 37 0.01 3.39 -9.02
C VAL A 37 -1.08 3.09 -10.05
N ASP A 38 -2.12 3.92 -10.06
CA ASP A 38 -3.25 3.81 -10.99
C ASP A 38 -3.40 5.11 -11.77
N GLY A 39 -2.62 5.26 -12.84
CA GLY A 39 -2.59 6.48 -13.65
C GLY A 39 -2.17 7.70 -12.82
N ASP A 40 -3.14 8.52 -12.44
CA ASP A 40 -2.96 9.81 -11.78
C ASP A 40 -3.15 9.77 -10.24
N ILE A 41 -3.23 8.57 -9.66
CA ILE A 41 -3.27 8.34 -8.21
C ILE A 41 -2.26 7.26 -7.82
N ALA A 42 -1.80 7.31 -6.57
CA ALA A 42 -0.92 6.31 -6.01
C ALA A 42 -1.20 6.09 -4.52
N ALA A 43 -0.82 4.91 -4.03
CA ALA A 43 -0.73 4.64 -2.61
C ALA A 43 0.64 4.04 -2.29
N THR A 44 1.25 4.51 -1.21
CA THR A 44 2.55 4.03 -0.74
C THR A 44 2.48 3.69 0.74
N ARG A 45 3.11 2.58 1.15
CA ARG A 45 3.21 2.18 2.56
C ARG A 45 4.65 2.13 3.05
N PHE A 46 4.84 2.60 4.27
CA PHE A 46 6.12 2.59 4.96
C PHE A 46 5.96 2.07 6.38
N LEU A 47 6.90 1.23 6.81
CA LEU A 47 7.10 0.94 8.22
C LEU A 47 8.09 1.97 8.78
N ARG A 48 7.70 2.70 9.83
CA ARG A 48 8.51 3.76 10.43
C ARG A 48 8.69 3.54 11.92
N ARG A 49 9.92 3.72 12.40
CA ARG A 49 10.26 3.70 13.82
C ARG A 49 10.03 5.07 14.45
N GLY A 50 9.06 5.14 15.36
CA GLY A 50 8.80 6.24 16.29
C GLY A 50 9.60 6.14 17.60
N VAL A 51 9.18 6.93 18.59
CA VAL A 51 9.65 6.83 19.98
C VAL A 51 8.72 5.85 20.67
N GLY A 52 9.24 4.75 21.19
CA GLY A 52 8.43 3.68 21.77
C GLY A 52 7.84 2.72 20.73
N CYS A 53 7.42 3.24 19.56
CA CYS A 53 6.61 2.48 18.62
C CYS A 53 7.08 2.34 17.16
N TYR A 54 6.42 1.44 16.42
CA TYR A 54 6.47 1.31 14.96
C TYR A 54 5.12 1.74 14.36
N TRP A 55 5.20 2.52 13.29
CA TRP A 55 4.05 3.01 12.54
C TRP A 55 4.00 2.32 11.18
N ASP A 56 2.85 1.75 10.86
CA ASP A 56 2.51 1.37 9.48
C ASP A 56 1.76 2.54 8.85
N GLU A 57 2.46 3.31 8.03
CA GLU A 57 1.94 4.53 7.42
C GLU A 57 1.60 4.28 5.95
N THR A 58 0.36 4.56 5.60
CA THR A 58 -0.14 4.63 4.23
C THR A 58 -0.26 6.09 3.80
N HIS A 59 0.35 6.47 2.69
CA HIS A 59 0.14 7.77 2.05
C HIS A 59 -0.65 7.59 0.75
N LEU A 60 -1.68 8.42 0.56
CA LEU A 60 -2.42 8.52 -0.69
C LEU A 60 -1.95 9.76 -1.44
N LEU A 61 -1.70 9.59 -2.74
CA LEU A 61 -1.18 10.64 -3.61
C LEU A 61 -2.04 10.79 -4.87
N ALA A 62 -2.00 11.98 -5.44
CA ALA A 62 -2.57 12.27 -6.75
C ALA A 62 -1.71 13.29 -7.50
N VAL A 63 -1.78 13.22 -8.82
CA VAL A 63 -1.23 14.25 -9.71
C VAL A 63 -2.16 15.47 -9.69
N ASP A 64 -1.61 16.66 -9.50
CA ASP A 64 -2.35 17.92 -9.56
C ASP A 64 -2.57 18.39 -11.01
N ASN A 65 -3.23 19.53 -11.17
CA ASN A 65 -3.53 20.11 -12.49
C ASN A 65 -2.27 20.60 -13.24
N HIS A 66 -1.12 20.65 -12.57
CA HIS A 66 0.18 21.02 -13.14
C HIS A 66 1.05 19.79 -13.47
N GLY A 67 0.53 18.57 -13.28
CA GLY A 67 1.27 17.34 -13.52
C GLY A 67 2.21 16.95 -12.38
N ALA A 68 2.13 17.60 -11.22
CA ALA A 68 2.98 17.30 -10.07
C ALA A 68 2.26 16.38 -9.06
N TRP A 69 2.97 15.41 -8.52
CA TRP A 69 2.45 14.57 -7.45
C TRP A 69 2.34 15.36 -6.14
N ARG A 70 1.17 15.27 -5.51
CA ARG A 70 0.93 15.76 -4.14
C ARG A 70 0.39 14.67 -3.23
N ARG A 71 0.73 14.77 -1.95
CA ARG A 71 0.15 13.91 -0.90
C ARG A 71 -1.23 14.44 -0.53
N LEU A 72 -2.23 13.59 -0.59
CA LEU A 72 -3.62 13.90 -0.25
C LEU A 72 -3.91 13.70 1.24
N GLY A 73 -3.34 12.64 1.82
CA GLY A 73 -3.57 12.27 3.21
C GLY A 73 -2.70 11.09 3.62
N SER A 74 -2.76 10.77 4.92
CA SER A 74 -2.13 9.59 5.50
C SER A 74 -3.18 8.80 6.28
N GLY A 75 -3.15 7.49 6.18
CA GLY A 75 -3.75 6.57 7.15
C GLY A 75 -2.62 5.88 7.90
N GLY A 76 -2.72 5.75 9.22
CA GLY A 76 -1.70 5.08 10.01
C GLY A 76 -2.35 4.25 11.10
N ALA A 77 -1.82 3.04 11.30
CA ALA A 77 -2.10 2.25 12.49
C ALA A 77 -0.82 2.20 13.34
N SER A 78 -0.98 2.40 14.64
CA SER A 78 -0.02 1.98 15.66
C SER A 78 -0.63 0.78 16.38
N ASP A 79 0.17 -0.25 16.58
CA ASP A 79 -0.18 -1.33 17.50
C ASP A 79 0.46 -1.03 18.86
N ASP A 80 -0.20 -1.35 19.97
CA ASP A 80 0.35 -1.12 21.32
C ASP A 80 1.48 -2.13 21.63
N GLU A 81 1.50 -3.27 20.93
CA GLU A 81 2.62 -4.20 20.87
C GLU A 81 3.33 -4.04 19.52
N ASP A 82 4.28 -3.12 19.47
CA ASP A 82 4.91 -2.69 18.24
C ASP A 82 5.68 -3.80 17.51
N PRO A 83 5.17 -4.35 16.38
CA PRO A 83 5.86 -5.41 15.70
C PRO A 83 7.18 -4.85 15.14
N THR A 84 8.27 -5.48 15.54
CA THR A 84 9.58 -5.30 14.92
C THR A 84 9.47 -5.48 13.41
N ALA A 85 10.44 -4.94 12.67
CA ALA A 85 10.51 -5.18 11.22
C ALA A 85 10.53 -6.68 10.88
N GLU A 86 11.00 -7.54 11.79
CA GLU A 86 10.97 -8.99 11.64
C GLU A 86 9.56 -9.57 11.81
N GLU A 87 8.84 -9.19 12.86
CA GLU A 87 7.44 -9.61 13.08
C GLU A 87 6.53 -9.16 11.94
N PHE A 88 6.69 -7.91 11.47
CA PHE A 88 5.99 -7.40 10.30
C PHE A 88 6.18 -8.28 9.06
N GLN A 89 7.38 -8.82 8.86
CA GLN A 89 7.67 -9.68 7.72
C GLN A 89 7.07 -11.08 7.89
N ARG A 90 6.99 -11.57 9.12
CA ARG A 90 6.46 -12.90 9.46
C ARG A 90 4.94 -12.94 9.53
N THR A 91 4.24 -11.81 9.52
CA THR A 91 2.76 -11.78 9.51
C THR A 91 2.16 -12.62 8.37
N ARG A 92 2.87 -12.75 7.22
CA ARG A 92 2.42 -13.62 6.12
C ARG A 92 2.44 -15.12 6.46
N ASP A 93 3.22 -15.53 7.45
CA ASP A 93 3.38 -16.93 7.86
C ASP A 93 2.15 -17.43 8.64
N ASP A 94 1.37 -16.50 9.21
CA ASP A 94 0.11 -16.81 9.89
C ASP A 94 -1.07 -17.03 8.93
N LEU A 95 -0.88 -16.73 7.63
CA LEU A 95 -1.87 -16.96 6.60
C LEU A 95 -1.76 -18.36 6.02
N ALA A 96 -2.91 -18.97 5.71
CA ALA A 96 -2.96 -20.19 4.93
C ALA A 96 -2.35 -19.97 3.53
N PRO A 97 -1.81 -21.02 2.89
CA PRO A 97 -1.32 -20.93 1.51
C PRO A 97 -2.38 -20.33 0.58
N TYR A 98 -1.97 -19.43 -0.30
CA TYR A 98 -2.81 -18.71 -1.25
C TYR A 98 -3.89 -17.80 -0.67
N GLN A 99 -3.94 -17.62 0.65
CA GLN A 99 -4.89 -16.72 1.29
C GLN A 99 -4.57 -15.26 0.94
N VAL A 100 -5.63 -14.46 0.75
CA VAL A 100 -5.57 -13.01 0.58
C VAL A 100 -6.36 -12.37 1.71
N ALA A 101 -5.67 -11.64 2.58
CA ALA A 101 -6.25 -10.93 3.71
C ALA A 101 -6.21 -9.40 3.47
N LEU A 102 -7.23 -8.69 3.94
CA LEU A 102 -7.30 -7.23 3.87
C LEU A 102 -6.97 -6.67 5.26
N SER A 103 -5.96 -5.81 5.37
CA SER A 103 -5.40 -5.39 6.67
C SER A 103 -5.43 -3.88 6.93
N GLY A 104 -6.48 -3.20 6.43
CA GLY A 104 -6.72 -1.78 6.66
C GLY A 104 -7.07 -1.03 5.38
N SER A 105 -7.62 0.18 5.54
CA SER A 105 -7.93 1.05 4.41
C SER A 105 -7.76 2.53 4.74
N ALA A 106 -7.61 3.32 3.69
CA ALA A 106 -7.56 4.77 3.75
C ALA A 106 -8.40 5.37 2.61
N GLY A 107 -9.01 6.52 2.87
CA GLY A 107 -9.79 7.25 1.87
C GLY A 107 -9.66 8.74 2.07
N VAL A 108 -9.43 9.48 0.98
CA VAL A 108 -9.32 10.93 1.02
C VAL A 108 -9.92 11.54 -0.23
N VAL A 109 -10.55 12.70 -0.06
CA VAL A 109 -11.06 13.49 -1.18
C VAL A 109 -9.88 14.08 -1.95
N ARG A 110 -9.87 13.89 -3.27
CA ARG A 110 -8.82 14.41 -4.15
C ARG A 110 -8.77 15.93 -4.11
N ASP A 111 -9.90 16.59 -4.32
CA ASP A 111 -9.98 18.04 -4.46
C ASP A 111 -10.93 18.61 -3.39
N GLY A 112 -10.40 19.51 -2.54
CA GLY A 112 -11.14 20.14 -1.45
C GLY A 112 -12.05 21.30 -1.88
N ASP A 113 -12.22 21.54 -3.19
CA ASP A 113 -13.01 22.66 -3.72
C ASP A 113 -14.40 22.21 -4.17
N PRO A 114 -15.46 23.01 -3.91
CA PRO A 114 -16.83 22.61 -4.14
C PRO A 114 -17.26 22.87 -5.60
N VAL A 115 -17.99 21.89 -6.15
CA VAL A 115 -18.89 22.02 -7.33
C VAL A 115 -18.21 22.09 -8.72
N LEU A 116 -17.71 20.95 -9.20
CA LEU A 116 -17.75 20.63 -10.64
C LEU A 116 -18.80 19.53 -10.90
N PRO A 117 -19.39 19.44 -12.11
CA PRO A 117 -20.52 18.53 -12.41
C PRO A 117 -20.20 17.02 -12.38
N GLY A 118 -19.05 16.62 -11.83
CA GLY A 118 -18.55 15.24 -11.76
C GLY A 118 -18.51 14.62 -10.36
N GLY A 119 -18.93 15.36 -9.32
CA GLY A 119 -18.95 14.87 -7.94
C GLY A 119 -17.57 14.76 -7.28
N THR A 120 -17.56 14.57 -5.96
CA THR A 120 -16.33 14.42 -5.16
C THR A 120 -15.52 13.21 -5.62
N ARG A 121 -14.32 13.44 -6.17
CA ARG A 121 -13.41 12.35 -6.57
C ARG A 121 -12.63 11.87 -5.35
N TRP A 122 -12.85 10.63 -4.96
CA TRP A 122 -12.16 10.00 -3.83
C TRP A 122 -10.96 9.22 -4.34
N VAL A 123 -9.87 9.26 -3.57
CA VAL A 123 -8.76 8.32 -3.69
C VAL A 123 -8.84 7.39 -2.49
N ARG A 124 -8.81 6.08 -2.74
CA ARG A 124 -8.86 5.05 -1.71
C ARG A 124 -7.67 4.12 -1.86
N GLY A 125 -7.22 3.59 -0.74
CA GLY A 125 -6.21 2.54 -0.68
C GLY A 125 -6.62 1.47 0.31
N SER A 126 -6.23 0.22 0.06
CA SER A 126 -6.39 -0.87 1.01
C SER A 126 -5.13 -1.71 1.09
N ALA A 127 -4.69 -1.95 2.32
CA ALA A 127 -3.62 -2.86 2.64
C ALA A 127 -4.05 -4.29 2.35
N VAL A 128 -3.20 -5.04 1.65
CA VAL A 128 -3.44 -6.45 1.34
C VAL A 128 -2.25 -7.25 1.83
N LEU A 129 -2.50 -8.31 2.59
CA LEU A 129 -1.49 -9.29 2.98
C LEU A 129 -1.80 -10.60 2.26
N VAL A 130 -0.79 -11.17 1.61
CA VAL A 130 -0.94 -12.45 0.91
C VAL A 130 -0.08 -13.53 1.55
N GLY A 131 -0.65 -14.74 1.64
CA GLY A 131 0.04 -15.92 2.12
C GLY A 131 1.05 -16.46 1.10
N HIS A 132 1.81 -17.47 1.52
CA HIS A 132 2.76 -18.16 0.66
C HIS A 132 2.09 -18.75 -0.58
N GLY A 133 2.86 -18.84 -1.68
CA GLY A 133 2.41 -19.39 -2.95
C GLY A 133 1.74 -18.40 -3.89
N VAL A 134 1.37 -17.20 -3.43
CA VAL A 134 0.96 -16.09 -4.30
C VAL A 134 2.20 -15.36 -4.82
N ALA A 135 2.33 -15.26 -6.14
CA ALA A 135 3.42 -14.55 -6.81
C ALA A 135 3.03 -13.15 -7.27
N GLU A 136 1.76 -12.96 -7.66
CA GLU A 136 1.29 -11.69 -8.22
C GLU A 136 -0.21 -11.47 -7.91
N LEU A 137 -0.59 -10.20 -7.75
CA LEU A 137 -2.00 -9.76 -7.73
C LEU A 137 -2.34 -9.00 -9.00
N HIS A 138 -3.48 -9.30 -9.62
CA HIS A 138 -4.04 -8.51 -10.72
C HIS A 138 -5.20 -7.67 -10.23
N VAL A 139 -5.16 -6.38 -10.56
CA VAL A 139 -6.17 -5.40 -10.17
C VAL A 139 -6.44 -4.47 -11.35
N ASN A 140 -7.65 -4.50 -11.92
CA ASN A 140 -8.04 -3.62 -13.03
C ASN A 140 -7.02 -3.57 -14.20
N GLY A 141 -6.39 -4.71 -14.53
CA GLY A 141 -5.36 -4.78 -15.57
C GLY A 141 -3.94 -4.38 -15.14
N ARG A 142 -3.75 -3.96 -13.88
CA ARG A 142 -2.44 -3.76 -13.27
C ARG A 142 -1.94 -5.06 -12.64
N HIS A 143 -0.63 -5.24 -12.69
CA HIS A 143 0.09 -6.39 -12.18
C HIS A 143 0.96 -5.97 -11.00
N LEU A 144 0.69 -6.52 -9.82
CA LEU A 144 1.38 -6.17 -8.58
C LEU A 144 2.19 -7.38 -8.11
N PRO A 145 3.51 -7.41 -8.35
CA PRO A 145 4.35 -8.51 -7.90
C PRO A 145 4.36 -8.54 -6.37
N VAL A 146 4.28 -9.75 -5.80
CA VAL A 146 4.24 -9.94 -4.36
C VAL A 146 5.66 -9.78 -3.79
N PRO A 147 5.92 -8.79 -2.92
CA PRO A 147 7.22 -8.64 -2.29
C PRO A 147 7.46 -9.78 -1.29
N TYR A 148 8.73 -9.95 -0.88
CA TYR A 148 9.15 -11.02 0.03
C TYR A 148 8.31 -11.13 1.32
N HIS A 149 7.81 -10.01 1.83
CA HIS A 149 7.02 -9.98 3.06
C HIS A 149 5.50 -10.12 2.83
N GLY A 150 5.04 -10.25 1.58
CA GLY A 150 3.63 -10.49 1.27
C GLY A 150 2.69 -9.29 1.46
N HIS A 151 3.21 -8.13 1.87
CA HIS A 151 2.39 -6.92 2.06
C HIS A 151 2.33 -6.11 0.77
N LEU A 152 1.12 -5.83 0.32
CA LEU A 152 0.81 -4.97 -0.81
C LEU A 152 -0.13 -3.83 -0.36
N ILE A 153 -0.35 -2.89 -1.26
CA ILE A 153 -1.41 -1.90 -1.17
C ILE A 153 -2.08 -1.80 -2.53
N VAL A 154 -3.40 -1.64 -2.54
CA VAL A 154 -4.17 -1.46 -3.77
C VAL A 154 -4.83 -0.08 -3.73
N VAL A 155 -4.57 0.75 -4.74
CA VAL A 155 -5.16 2.09 -4.88
C VAL A 155 -6.28 2.08 -5.93
N TRP A 156 -7.35 2.85 -5.69
CA TRP A 156 -8.39 3.08 -6.70
C TRP A 156 -9.12 4.41 -6.51
N GLY A 157 -9.56 4.98 -7.64
CA GLY A 157 -10.36 6.21 -7.67
C GLY A 157 -11.85 5.99 -7.93
N SER A 158 -12.24 4.78 -8.34
CA SER A 158 -13.63 4.44 -8.64
C SER A 158 -14.51 4.37 -7.39
N ARG A 159 -15.81 4.57 -7.56
CA ARG A 159 -16.78 4.38 -6.46
C ARG A 159 -16.88 2.91 -6.04
N ARG A 160 -16.82 1.99 -7.01
CA ARG A 160 -16.82 0.54 -6.75
C ARG A 160 -15.40 0.10 -6.40
N PRO A 161 -15.20 -0.63 -5.29
CA PRO A 161 -13.91 -1.21 -4.98
C PRO A 161 -13.50 -2.24 -6.05
N PRO A 162 -12.21 -2.31 -6.42
CA PRO A 162 -11.77 -3.25 -7.42
C PRO A 162 -11.77 -4.69 -6.89
N ARG A 163 -11.87 -5.62 -7.84
CA ARG A 163 -11.59 -7.03 -7.60
C ARG A 163 -10.09 -7.27 -7.74
N VAL A 164 -9.55 -8.07 -6.85
CA VAL A 164 -8.17 -8.53 -6.83
C VAL A 164 -8.17 -10.02 -7.15
N THR A 165 -7.34 -10.42 -8.11
CA THR A 165 -7.16 -11.83 -8.47
C THR A 165 -5.72 -12.22 -8.18
N ALA A 166 -5.52 -13.27 -7.39
CA ALA A 166 -4.20 -13.74 -7.00
C ALA A 166 -3.74 -14.87 -7.91
N TYR A 167 -2.47 -14.84 -8.32
CA TYR A 167 -1.83 -15.82 -9.17
C TYR A 167 -0.62 -16.45 -8.49
N ASP A 168 -0.42 -17.75 -8.70
CA ASP A 168 0.81 -18.44 -8.29
C ASP A 168 1.97 -18.22 -9.28
N GLY A 169 3.15 -18.76 -8.95
CA GLY A 169 4.35 -18.63 -9.78
C GLY A 169 4.26 -19.31 -11.15
N THR A 170 3.20 -20.06 -11.43
CA THR A 170 2.92 -20.67 -12.74
C THR A 170 1.93 -19.87 -13.57
N GLY A 171 1.39 -18.78 -13.02
CA GLY A 171 0.35 -17.96 -13.66
C GLY A 171 -1.06 -18.54 -13.51
N ARG A 172 -1.27 -19.50 -12.60
CA ARG A 172 -2.61 -20.02 -12.30
C ARG A 172 -3.29 -19.16 -11.24
N THR A 173 -4.56 -18.86 -11.46
CA THR A 173 -5.40 -18.18 -10.45
C THR A 173 -5.59 -19.08 -9.23
N VAL A 174 -5.27 -18.56 -8.05
CA VAL A 174 -5.35 -19.29 -6.78
C VAL A 174 -6.37 -18.69 -5.81
N ALA A 175 -6.68 -17.40 -5.93
CA ALA A 175 -7.71 -16.75 -5.13
C ALA A 175 -8.31 -15.52 -5.82
N THR A 176 -9.45 -15.06 -5.32
CA THR A 176 -10.08 -13.80 -5.72
C THR A 176 -10.69 -13.14 -4.50
N ALA A 177 -10.48 -11.84 -4.33
CA ALA A 177 -11.05 -11.02 -3.27
C ALA A 177 -11.56 -9.70 -3.83
N THR A 178 -12.49 -9.05 -3.14
CA THR A 178 -12.85 -7.66 -3.41
C THR A 178 -12.25 -6.83 -2.29
N VAL A 179 -11.43 -5.83 -2.61
CA VAL A 179 -10.94 -4.91 -1.57
C VAL A 179 -12.14 -4.11 -1.05
N SER A 180 -12.15 -3.79 0.23
CA SER A 180 -13.22 -2.97 0.82
C SER A 180 -12.58 -1.78 1.52
N PRO A 181 -13.13 -0.58 1.38
CA PRO A 181 -12.87 0.45 2.38
C PRO A 181 -13.50 -0.04 3.69
N THR A 182 -12.69 -0.23 4.71
CA THR A 182 -13.14 -0.45 6.10
C THR A 182 -13.73 0.82 6.66
#